data_AF-A0A4Y9XT36-F1
#
_entry.id   AF-A0A4Y9XT36-F1
#
_cell.length_a   1.000
_cell.length_b   1.000
_cell.length_c   1.000
_cell.angle_alpha   90.00
_cell.angle_beta   90.00
_cell.angle_gamma   90.00
#
_symmetry.space_group_name_H-M   'P 1'
#
loop_
_entity.id
_entity.type
_entity.pdbx_description
1 polymer ?
#
loop_
_entity_poly.entity_id
_entity_poly.type
_entity_poly.pdbx_seq_one_letter_code
_entity_poly.pdbx_strand_id
1 'polypeptide(L)'
;MVTHFCPNRLLKGPSGAPPFTKSTKFNDLPDGLKKTFEDIDTFIQGRVQISNDLKQRKLGEEATKGQDDVRAELVNAITTLHSDVMHMRDLKAKVNQTVQDTIVATHIVDGFRNPQQHGAYLKSHANFPLEFFMRVTEQMAERLRWYKTTIEQIERKLSSAAVQSQQTPQGMSLSVFLMSVVLKSRARLAISTTLGAQHATFVALASKTAALNAELQKIKMLYTQLWRQKTGSMRDPFNELDRGSTAEFGLESIRA
;
A
#
# COMPACT_ATOMS: atom_id res chain seq x y z
N MET A 1 -1.80 38.06 -33.23
CA MET A 1 -2.57 38.17 -34.47
C MET A 1 -4.05 38.30 -34.10
N VAL A 2 -4.52 39.50 -33.74
CA VAL A 2 -5.88 40.00 -33.97
C VAL A 2 -5.76 41.52 -33.92
N THR A 3 -5.72 42.11 -35.10
CA THR A 3 -5.91 43.53 -35.40
C THR A 3 -7.41 43.82 -35.53
N HIS A 4 -7.78 45.09 -35.36
CA HIS A 4 -9.06 45.73 -35.67
C HIS A 4 -10.26 45.49 -34.73
N PHE A 5 -10.73 46.55 -34.08
CA PHE A 5 -11.81 47.39 -34.62
C PHE A 5 -11.98 48.65 -33.75
N CYS A 6 -11.70 49.82 -34.33
CA CYS A 6 -12.00 51.12 -33.75
C CYS A 6 -12.92 51.82 -34.76
N PRO A 7 -14.24 51.99 -34.51
CA PRO A 7 -15.08 52.76 -35.39
C PRO A 7 -14.91 54.25 -35.05
N ASN A 8 -13.95 54.90 -35.70
CA ASN A 8 -13.90 56.36 -35.79
C ASN A 8 -15.11 56.83 -36.62
N ARG A 9 -16.19 57.20 -35.94
CA ARG A 9 -17.24 58.05 -36.53
C ARG A 9 -17.25 59.38 -35.79
N LEU A 10 -16.20 60.18 -36.00
CA LEU A 10 -16.21 61.60 -35.64
C LEU A 10 -17.03 62.36 -36.68
N LEU A 11 -18.16 62.89 -36.22
CA LEU A 11 -19.02 63.81 -36.95
C LEU A 11 -18.22 65.07 -37.33
N LYS A 12 -18.19 65.37 -38.63
CA LYS A 12 -17.60 66.58 -39.21
C LYS A 12 -18.63 67.72 -39.08
N GLY A 13 -18.39 68.67 -38.18
CA GLY A 13 -19.12 69.94 -38.04
C GLY A 13 -18.21 71.14 -38.35
N PRO A 14 -18.75 72.32 -38.71
CA PRO A 14 -18.02 73.42 -39.33
C PRO A 14 -17.11 74.17 -38.35
N SER A 15 -16.05 74.77 -38.90
CA SER A 15 -15.10 75.69 -38.27
C SER A 15 -15.79 76.75 -37.39
N GLY A 16 -15.78 76.54 -36.08
CA GLY A 16 -16.13 77.48 -35.03
C GLY A 16 -15.26 77.21 -33.80
N ALA A 17 -15.17 78.18 -32.88
CA ALA A 17 -14.38 78.10 -31.65
C ALA A 17 -14.43 76.70 -31.00
N PRO A 18 -13.32 76.21 -30.40
CA PRO A 18 -13.25 74.85 -29.88
C PRO A 18 -14.49 74.59 -29.00
N PRO A 19 -15.23 73.50 -29.24
CA PRO A 19 -16.59 73.32 -28.72
C PRO A 19 -16.64 73.38 -27.19
N PHE A 20 -15.51 73.16 -26.52
CA PHE A 20 -15.32 73.30 -25.09
C PHE A 20 -13.92 73.85 -24.81
N THR A 21 -13.75 74.60 -23.73
CA THR A 21 -12.45 75.09 -23.24
C THR A 21 -12.04 74.27 -22.01
N LYS A 22 -10.78 74.38 -21.57
CA LYS A 22 -10.29 73.70 -20.35
C LYS A 22 -11.08 74.06 -19.07
N SER A 23 -11.88 75.12 -19.11
CA SER A 23 -12.72 75.58 -18.00
C SER A 23 -14.18 75.14 -18.09
N THR A 24 -14.60 74.43 -19.15
CA THR A 24 -15.97 73.92 -19.28
C THR A 24 -16.24 72.89 -18.19
N LYS A 25 -17.23 73.15 -17.33
CA LYS A 25 -17.59 72.23 -16.24
C LYS A 25 -18.47 71.11 -16.78
N PHE A 26 -18.43 69.96 -16.12
CA PHE A 26 -19.21 68.79 -16.51
C PHE A 26 -20.71 69.10 -16.65
N ASN A 27 -21.26 69.93 -15.77
CA ASN A 27 -22.67 70.35 -15.78
C ASN A 27 -23.06 71.18 -17.01
N ASP A 28 -22.09 71.80 -17.69
CA ASP A 28 -22.32 72.64 -18.88
C ASP A 28 -22.27 71.83 -20.19
N LEU A 29 -21.99 70.52 -20.10
CA LEU A 29 -21.92 69.65 -21.27
C LEU A 29 -23.33 69.24 -21.76
N PRO A 30 -23.50 69.02 -23.08
CA PRO A 30 -24.69 68.37 -23.63
C PRO A 30 -24.92 66.99 -23.00
N ASP A 31 -26.17 66.61 -22.79
CA ASP A 31 -26.54 65.39 -22.08
C ASP A 31 -25.96 64.11 -22.71
N GLY A 32 -25.84 64.05 -24.04
CA GLY A 32 -25.21 62.94 -24.74
C GLY A 32 -23.73 62.77 -24.40
N LEU A 33 -23.00 63.86 -24.18
CA LEU A 33 -21.59 63.83 -23.80
C LEU A 33 -21.41 63.51 -22.31
N LYS A 34 -22.27 64.05 -21.44
CA LYS A 34 -22.30 63.68 -20.01
C LYS A 34 -22.51 62.19 -19.83
N LYS A 35 -23.51 61.64 -20.51
CA LYS A 35 -23.80 60.21 -20.50
C LYS A 35 -22.62 59.38 -21.00
N THR A 36 -21.96 59.83 -22.08
CA THR A 36 -20.77 59.14 -22.59
C THR A 36 -19.64 59.12 -21.55
N PHE A 37 -19.41 60.21 -20.81
CA PHE A 37 -18.41 60.25 -19.75
C PHE A 37 -18.79 59.39 -18.54
N GLU A 38 -20.06 59.37 -18.14
CA GLU A 38 -20.57 58.48 -17.09
C GLU A 38 -20.44 57.00 -17.48
N ASP A 39 -20.74 56.66 -18.73
CA ASP A 39 -20.57 55.32 -19.29
C ASP A 39 -19.08 54.92 -19.30
N ILE A 40 -18.18 55.84 -19.67
CA ILE A 40 -16.73 55.63 -19.63
C ILE A 40 -16.25 55.44 -18.19
N ASP A 41 -16.69 56.25 -17.24
CA ASP A 41 -16.28 56.16 -15.84
C ASP A 41 -16.76 54.84 -15.23
N THR A 42 -18.02 54.47 -15.47
CA THR A 42 -18.59 53.17 -15.05
C THR A 42 -17.81 52.01 -15.64
N PHE A 43 -17.42 52.10 -16.93
CA PHE A 43 -16.60 51.09 -17.58
C PHE A 43 -15.21 50.99 -16.95
N ILE A 44 -14.53 52.12 -16.72
CA ILE A 44 -13.20 52.15 -16.09
C ILE A 44 -13.26 51.57 -14.68
N GLN A 45 -14.23 51.98 -13.86
CA GLN A 45 -14.43 51.45 -12.52
C GLN A 45 -14.68 49.95 -12.54
N GLY A 46 -15.51 49.45 -13.48
CA GLY A 46 -15.72 48.02 -13.69
C GLY A 46 -14.42 47.27 -14.02
N ARG A 47 -13.56 47.84 -14.88
CA ARG A 47 -12.25 47.24 -15.20
C ARG A 47 -11.27 47.26 -14.03
N VAL A 48 -11.28 48.32 -13.21
CA VAL A 48 -10.46 48.41 -11.99
C VAL A 48 -10.90 47.36 -10.97
N GLN A 49 -12.20 47.17 -10.80
CA GLN A 49 -12.74 46.15 -9.89
C GLN A 49 -12.35 44.74 -10.34
N ILE A 50 -12.49 44.41 -11.63
CA ILE A 50 -12.02 43.13 -12.19
C ILE A 50 -10.50 42.97 -11.97
N SER A 51 -9.71 44.03 -12.14
CA SER A 51 -8.25 43.99 -11.90
C SER A 51 -7.92 43.67 -10.44
N ASN A 52 -8.63 44.29 -9.50
CA ASN A 52 -8.44 44.03 -8.07
C ASN A 52 -8.89 42.61 -7.68
N ASP A 53 -10.02 42.14 -8.21
CA ASP A 53 -10.52 40.78 -7.99
C ASP A 53 -9.52 39.72 -8.51
N LEU A 54 -8.93 39.96 -9.69
CA LEU A 54 -7.91 39.07 -10.25
C LEU A 54 -6.60 39.09 -9.45
N LYS A 55 -6.18 40.24 -8.92
CA LYS A 55 -5.00 40.34 -8.04
C LYS A 55 -5.18 39.66 -6.69
N GLN A 56 -6.41 39.65 -6.16
CA GLN A 56 -6.72 39.00 -4.89
C GLN A 56 -6.83 37.48 -5.03
N ARG A 57 -7.19 36.96 -6.21
CA ARG A 57 -7.19 35.53 -6.48
C ARG A 57 -5.75 35.01 -6.48
N LYS A 58 -5.46 34.09 -5.57
CA LYS A 58 -4.22 33.32 -5.57
C LYS A 58 -4.26 32.24 -6.65
N LEU A 59 -4.11 32.66 -7.90
CA LEU A 59 -3.98 31.74 -9.03
C LEU A 59 -2.67 30.98 -8.90
N GLY A 60 -2.75 29.64 -8.90
CA GLY A 60 -1.58 28.76 -8.90
C GLY A 60 -1.27 28.05 -7.57
N GLU A 61 -1.80 28.50 -6.42
CA GLU A 61 -1.58 27.80 -5.14
C GLU A 61 -2.16 26.37 -5.17
N GLU A 62 -3.37 26.23 -5.73
CA GLU A 62 -4.01 24.93 -5.92
C GLU A 62 -3.29 24.06 -6.95
N ALA A 63 -2.70 24.67 -7.99
CA ALA A 63 -1.92 23.96 -8.99
C ALA A 63 -0.60 23.43 -8.41
N THR A 64 0.11 24.24 -7.62
CA THR A 64 1.34 23.84 -6.92
C THR A 64 1.05 22.76 -5.90
N LYS A 65 -0.03 22.91 -5.12
CA LYS A 65 -0.46 21.88 -4.17
C LYS A 65 -0.79 20.56 -4.87
N GLY A 66 -1.54 20.61 -5.98
CA GLY A 66 -1.82 19.42 -6.78
C GLY A 66 -0.55 18.78 -7.36
N GLN A 67 0.44 19.59 -7.76
CA GLN A 67 1.73 19.08 -8.21
C GLN A 67 2.51 18.36 -7.10
N ASP A 68 2.52 18.92 -5.88
CA ASP A 68 3.20 18.31 -4.74
C ASP A 68 2.50 17.03 -4.28
N ASP A 69 1.17 17.02 -4.26
CA ASP A 69 0.37 15.84 -3.92
C ASP A 69 0.61 14.71 -4.94
N VAL A 70 0.55 15.01 -6.25
CA VAL A 70 0.86 14.04 -7.31
C VAL A 70 2.29 13.53 -7.21
N ARG A 71 3.25 14.39 -6.87
CA ARG A 71 4.65 13.99 -6.68
C ARG A 71 4.80 13.06 -5.48
N ALA A 72 4.13 13.35 -4.37
CA ALA A 72 4.15 12.50 -3.18
C ALA A 72 3.52 11.13 -3.46
N GLU A 73 2.37 11.10 -4.14
CA GLU A 73 1.72 9.85 -4.55
C GLU A 73 2.60 9.03 -5.49
N LEU A 74 3.25 9.66 -6.48
CA LEU A 74 4.16 8.98 -7.39
C LEU A 74 5.35 8.36 -6.64
N VAL A 75 5.97 9.09 -5.71
CA VAL A 75 7.09 8.57 -4.91
C VAL A 75 6.65 7.39 -4.04
N ASN A 76 5.45 7.48 -3.44
CA ASN A 76 4.88 6.38 -2.66
C ASN A 76 4.65 5.15 -3.57
N ALA A 77 4.04 5.34 -4.73
CA ALA A 77 3.80 4.27 -5.70
C ALA A 77 5.10 3.61 -6.16
N ILE A 78 6.14 4.39 -6.45
CA ILE A 78 7.47 3.88 -6.82
C ILE A 78 8.07 3.04 -5.69
N THR A 79 7.98 3.50 -4.45
CA THR A 79 8.55 2.81 -3.30
C THR A 79 7.80 1.49 -3.03
N THR A 80 6.48 1.49 -3.13
CA THR A 80 5.65 0.29 -3.05
C THR A 80 6.00 -0.69 -4.16
N LEU A 81 6.04 -0.23 -5.42
CA LEU A 81 6.41 -1.09 -6.56
C LEU A 81 7.81 -1.67 -6.41
N HIS A 82 8.77 -0.91 -5.90
CA HIS A 82 10.11 -1.41 -5.65
C HIS A 82 10.11 -2.52 -4.58
N SER A 83 9.37 -2.33 -3.48
CA SER A 83 9.18 -3.35 -2.45
C SER A 83 8.52 -4.61 -3.03
N ASP A 84 7.47 -4.42 -3.83
CA ASP A 84 6.72 -5.52 -4.46
C ASP A 84 7.60 -6.31 -5.42
N VAL A 85 8.43 -5.65 -6.22
CA VAL A 85 9.38 -6.31 -7.12
C VAL A 85 10.37 -7.18 -6.33
N MET A 86 10.85 -6.72 -5.17
CA MET A 86 11.74 -7.52 -4.32
C MET A 86 11.00 -8.71 -3.70
N HIS A 87 9.79 -8.50 -3.19
CA HIS A 87 8.95 -9.59 -2.67
C HIS A 87 8.61 -10.62 -3.75
N MET A 88 8.32 -10.17 -4.97
CA MET A 88 8.03 -11.01 -6.13
C MET A 88 9.22 -11.88 -6.50
N ARG A 89 10.43 -11.32 -6.47
CA ARG A 89 11.66 -12.06 -6.76
C ARG A 89 11.94 -13.13 -5.72
N ASP A 90 11.80 -12.80 -4.45
CA ASP A 90 11.93 -13.77 -3.35
C ASP A 90 10.88 -14.88 -3.46
N LEU A 91 9.62 -14.52 -3.69
CA LEU A 91 8.53 -15.48 -3.87
C LEU A 91 8.79 -16.39 -5.08
N LYS A 92 9.24 -15.83 -6.22
CA LYS A 92 9.61 -16.61 -7.39
C LYS A 92 10.74 -17.59 -7.10
N ALA A 93 11.77 -17.17 -6.36
CA ALA A 93 12.87 -18.05 -5.97
C ALA A 93 12.36 -19.22 -5.11
N LYS A 94 11.50 -18.94 -4.12
CA LYS A 94 10.87 -19.96 -3.27
C LYS A 94 10.01 -20.92 -4.07
N VAL A 95 9.15 -20.41 -4.96
CA VAL A 95 8.30 -21.24 -5.84
C VAL A 95 9.16 -22.12 -6.74
N ASN A 96 10.18 -21.56 -7.38
CA ASN A 96 11.10 -22.34 -8.22
C ASN A 96 11.77 -23.47 -7.42
N GLN A 97 12.23 -23.19 -6.20
CA GLN A 97 12.81 -24.20 -5.32
C GLN A 97 11.78 -25.28 -4.96
N THR A 98 10.55 -24.88 -4.59
CA THR A 98 9.46 -25.83 -4.29
C THR A 98 9.10 -26.70 -5.48
N VAL A 99 9.08 -26.14 -6.69
CA VAL A 99 8.85 -26.91 -7.93
C VAL A 99 9.95 -27.94 -8.12
N GLN A 100 11.23 -27.56 -8.00
CA GLN A 100 12.35 -28.49 -8.12
C GLN A 100 12.28 -29.59 -7.05
N ASP A 101 12.02 -29.21 -5.79
CA ASP A 101 11.88 -30.15 -4.68
C ASP A 101 10.73 -31.15 -4.94
N THR A 102 9.60 -30.66 -5.48
CA THR A 102 8.44 -31.49 -5.82
C THR A 102 8.75 -32.44 -6.98
N ILE A 103 9.46 -31.97 -8.01
CA ILE A 103 9.89 -32.80 -9.14
C ILE A 103 10.81 -33.93 -8.64
N VAL A 104 11.83 -33.59 -7.84
CA VAL A 104 12.76 -34.59 -7.29
C VAL A 104 12.02 -35.56 -6.37
N ALA A 105 11.14 -35.06 -5.49
CA ALA A 105 10.31 -35.92 -4.63
C ALA A 105 9.41 -36.86 -5.45
N THR A 106 8.81 -36.38 -6.54
CA THR A 106 7.97 -37.19 -7.44
C THR A 106 8.80 -38.28 -8.11
N HIS A 107 9.96 -37.93 -8.67
CA HIS A 107 10.85 -38.92 -9.29
C HIS A 107 11.46 -39.90 -8.29
N ILE A 108 11.65 -39.49 -7.04
CA ILE A 108 12.02 -40.43 -5.96
C ILE A 108 10.87 -41.42 -5.72
N VAL A 109 9.63 -40.94 -5.59
CA VAL A 109 8.45 -41.81 -5.44
C VAL A 109 8.31 -42.78 -6.61
N ASP A 110 8.43 -42.29 -7.84
CA ASP A 110 8.39 -43.12 -9.06
C ASP A 110 9.58 -44.08 -9.13
N GLY A 111 10.75 -43.64 -8.68
CA GLY A 111 11.97 -44.43 -8.59
C GLY A 111 11.79 -45.64 -7.68
N PHE A 112 11.14 -45.44 -6.53
CA PHE A 112 10.78 -46.51 -5.61
C PHE A 112 9.64 -47.39 -6.12
N ARG A 113 8.72 -46.85 -6.92
CA ARG A 113 7.62 -47.61 -7.57
C ARG A 113 8.12 -48.50 -8.72
N ASN A 114 9.16 -48.06 -9.43
CA ASN A 114 9.73 -48.73 -10.62
C ASN A 114 11.28 -48.84 -10.55
N PRO A 115 11.86 -49.59 -9.59
CA PRO A 115 13.32 -49.58 -9.32
C PRO A 115 14.19 -50.12 -10.47
N GLN A 116 13.67 -51.04 -11.29
CA GLN A 116 14.39 -51.59 -12.44
C GLN A 116 14.66 -50.55 -13.54
N GLN A 117 13.79 -49.54 -13.68
CA GLN A 117 13.92 -48.50 -14.71
C GLN A 117 14.52 -47.20 -14.15
N HIS A 118 14.32 -46.92 -12.86
CA HIS A 118 14.66 -45.63 -12.26
C HIS A 118 15.62 -45.73 -11.04
N GLY A 119 16.17 -46.90 -10.74
CA GLY A 119 17.07 -47.10 -9.60
C GLY A 119 18.37 -46.30 -9.65
N ALA A 120 18.85 -45.93 -10.84
CA ALA A 120 20.00 -45.02 -10.98
C ALA A 120 19.68 -43.60 -10.44
N TYR A 121 18.46 -43.11 -10.68
CA TYR A 121 18.02 -41.79 -10.21
C TYR A 121 17.99 -41.71 -8.68
N LEU A 122 17.54 -42.78 -8.01
CA LEU A 122 17.54 -42.87 -6.55
C LEU A 122 18.93 -42.77 -5.94
N LYS A 123 19.94 -43.39 -6.58
CA LYS A 123 21.34 -43.31 -6.13
C LYS A 123 21.89 -41.89 -6.29
N SER A 124 21.57 -41.22 -7.39
CA SER A 124 22.00 -39.85 -7.65
C SER A 124 21.35 -38.82 -6.72
N HIS A 125 20.14 -39.09 -6.21
CA HIS A 125 19.37 -38.19 -5.36
C HIS A 125 19.20 -38.69 -3.91
N ALA A 126 20.04 -39.64 -3.45
CA ALA A 126 19.94 -40.22 -2.11
C ALA A 126 20.06 -39.19 -0.98
N ASN A 127 20.84 -38.12 -1.20
CA ASN A 127 21.03 -37.05 -0.20
C ASN A 127 19.90 -36.01 -0.20
N PHE A 128 19.02 -36.00 -1.22
CA PHE A 128 17.98 -34.98 -1.37
C PHE A 128 17.09 -34.81 -0.13
N PRO A 129 16.58 -35.88 0.51
CA PRO A 129 15.73 -35.72 1.70
C PRO A 129 16.46 -35.01 2.85
N LEU A 130 17.73 -35.35 3.10
CA LEU A 130 18.53 -34.72 4.14
C LEU A 130 18.75 -33.23 3.83
N GLU A 131 19.18 -32.92 2.62
CA GLU A 131 19.39 -31.54 2.14
C GLU A 131 18.10 -30.70 2.21
N PHE A 132 16.96 -31.29 1.83
CA PHE A 132 15.65 -30.65 1.92
C PHE A 132 15.31 -30.29 3.37
N PHE A 133 15.38 -31.26 4.29
CA PHE A 133 15.03 -31.02 5.70
C PHE A 133 16.03 -30.11 6.42
N MET A 134 17.32 -30.18 6.10
CA MET A 134 18.32 -29.23 6.60
C MET A 134 17.98 -27.80 6.17
N ARG A 135 17.69 -27.60 4.88
CA ARG A 135 17.27 -26.29 4.35
C ARG A 135 15.98 -25.78 5.01
N VAL A 136 14.97 -26.64 5.20
CA VAL A 136 13.73 -26.25 5.90
C VAL A 136 14.01 -25.86 7.36
N THR A 137 14.88 -26.61 8.05
CA THR A 137 15.26 -26.32 9.44
C THR A 137 15.97 -24.99 9.56
N GLU A 138 16.89 -24.69 8.65
CA GLU A 138 17.59 -23.40 8.60
C GLU A 138 16.63 -22.24 8.33
N GLN A 139 15.69 -22.40 7.38
CA GLN A 139 14.63 -21.42 7.13
C GLN A 139 13.75 -21.18 8.37
N MET A 140 13.45 -22.22 9.16
CA MET A 140 12.68 -22.06 10.40
C MET A 140 13.47 -21.33 11.49
N ALA A 141 14.76 -21.62 11.63
CA ALA A 141 15.64 -20.90 12.55
C ALA A 141 15.73 -19.40 12.19
N GLU A 142 15.84 -19.09 10.90
CA GLU A 142 15.82 -17.72 10.40
C GLU A 142 14.48 -17.02 10.68
N ARG A 143 13.34 -17.69 10.45
CA ARG A 143 12.01 -17.16 10.78
C ARG A 143 11.87 -16.85 12.26
N LEU A 144 12.35 -17.72 13.14
CA LEU A 144 12.33 -17.48 14.60
C LEU A 144 13.16 -16.25 14.97
N ARG A 145 14.34 -16.09 14.36
CA ARG A 145 15.17 -14.88 14.54
C ARG A 145 14.45 -13.62 14.05
N TRP A 146 13.81 -13.69 12.90
CA TRP A 146 13.02 -12.59 12.35
C TRP A 146 11.83 -12.22 13.25
N TYR A 147 11.09 -13.21 13.77
CA TYR A 147 10.01 -12.98 14.73
C TYR A 147 10.52 -12.28 15.99
N LYS A 148 11.64 -12.73 16.55
CA LYS A 148 12.28 -12.08 17.69
C LYS A 148 12.61 -10.61 17.41
N THR A 149 13.30 -10.33 16.30
CA THR A 149 13.64 -8.94 15.93
C THR A 149 12.41 -8.07 15.72
N THR A 150 11.35 -8.62 15.12
CA THR A 150 10.10 -7.90 14.90
C THR A 150 9.41 -7.57 16.23
N ILE A 151 9.38 -8.51 17.18
CA ILE A 151 8.85 -8.29 18.53
C ILE A 151 9.63 -7.16 19.24
N GLU A 152 10.96 -7.22 19.22
CA GLU A 152 11.82 -6.18 19.82
C GLU A 152 11.58 -4.79 19.20
N GLN A 153 11.36 -4.73 17.88
CA GLN A 153 11.02 -3.48 17.19
C GLN A 153 9.64 -2.95 17.59
N ILE A 154 8.65 -3.82 17.75
CA ILE A 154 7.30 -3.45 18.23
C ILE A 154 7.41 -2.86 19.65
N GLU A 155 8.14 -3.51 20.55
CA GLU A 155 8.35 -3.04 21.92
C GLU A 155 9.03 -1.66 21.97
N ARG A 156 10.06 -1.44 21.14
CA ARG A 156 10.71 -0.12 21.03
C ARG A 156 9.76 0.96 20.54
N LYS A 157 8.96 0.68 19.51
CA LYS A 157 7.98 1.63 18.97
C LYS A 157 6.89 1.98 19.97
N LEU A 158 6.39 0.98 20.72
CA LEU A 158 5.43 1.20 21.81
C LEU A 158 6.02 2.09 22.91
N SER A 159 7.28 1.83 23.28
CA SER A 159 7.99 2.64 24.29
C SER A 159 8.21 4.09 23.82
N SER A 160 8.58 4.30 22.55
CA SER A 160 8.76 5.66 22.00
C SER A 160 7.43 6.43 21.90
N ALA A 161 6.34 5.76 21.54
CA ALA A 161 5.02 6.38 21.45
C ALA A 161 4.51 6.86 22.83
N ALA A 162 4.88 6.15 23.90
CA ALA A 162 4.58 6.58 25.27
C ALA A 162 5.38 7.86 25.64
N VAL A 163 6.67 7.91 25.32
CA VAL A 163 7.59 9.01 25.69
C VAL A 163 7.33 10.31 24.91
N GLN A 164 6.98 10.21 23.62
CA GLN A 164 6.77 11.39 22.75
C GLN A 164 5.57 12.26 23.18
N SER A 165 4.69 11.73 24.04
CA SER A 165 3.56 12.47 24.62
C SER A 165 3.91 13.37 25.83
N GLN A 166 5.17 13.36 26.31
CA GLN A 166 5.63 14.14 27.45
C GLN A 166 6.52 15.37 27.10
N GLN A 167 6.91 15.57 25.84
CA GLN A 167 7.93 16.58 25.44
C GLN A 167 7.41 17.75 24.58
N THR A 168 6.29 18.40 24.95
CA THR A 168 5.98 19.75 24.43
C THR A 168 6.11 20.79 25.54
N PRO A 169 7.09 21.71 25.51
CA PRO A 169 7.26 22.73 26.55
C PRO A 169 6.22 23.87 26.41
N GLN A 170 5.44 24.03 27.48
CA GLN A 170 4.85 25.26 28.04
C GLN A 170 4.05 26.25 27.16
N GLY A 171 2.73 26.29 27.42
CA GLY A 171 2.03 27.54 27.80
C GLY A 171 1.18 28.29 26.77
N MET A 172 -0.12 27.99 26.68
CA MET A 172 -1.19 28.96 27.00
C MET A 172 -2.59 28.33 27.07
N SER A 173 -3.14 28.39 28.28
CA SER A 173 -4.53 28.70 28.65
C SER A 173 -5.68 27.75 28.26
N LEU A 174 -6.23 27.10 29.30
CA LEU A 174 -7.56 26.49 29.59
C LEU A 174 -8.48 25.96 28.45
N SER A 175 -8.49 26.55 27.25
CA SER A 175 -9.09 26.01 26.01
C SER A 175 -8.41 24.70 25.58
N VAL A 176 -7.11 24.60 25.81
CA VAL A 176 -6.29 23.43 25.43
C VAL A 176 -6.59 22.20 26.29
N PHE A 177 -7.13 22.33 27.52
CA PHE A 177 -7.42 21.17 28.36
C PHE A 177 -8.66 20.39 27.86
N LEU A 178 -9.73 21.11 27.50
CA LEU A 178 -10.91 20.52 26.85
C LEU A 178 -10.55 19.95 25.47
N MET A 179 -9.74 20.66 24.69
CA MET A 179 -9.29 20.17 23.39
C MET A 179 -8.32 18.99 23.52
N SER A 180 -7.48 18.93 24.57
CA SER A 180 -6.61 17.79 24.87
C SER A 180 -7.38 16.57 25.36
N VAL A 181 -8.44 16.73 26.15
CA VAL A 181 -9.31 15.61 26.54
C VAL A 181 -10.07 15.06 25.32
N VAL A 182 -10.55 15.93 24.44
CA VAL A 182 -11.25 15.55 23.21
C VAL A 182 -10.29 14.94 22.16
N LEU A 183 -9.11 15.52 21.93
CA LEU A 183 -8.09 14.97 21.02
C LEU A 183 -7.48 13.67 21.57
N LYS A 184 -7.22 13.57 22.88
CA LYS A 184 -6.69 12.34 23.51
C LYS A 184 -7.71 11.22 23.50
N SER A 185 -9.00 11.53 23.55
CA SER A 185 -10.08 10.57 23.35
C SER A 185 -10.20 10.14 21.89
N ARG A 186 -10.05 11.07 20.94
CA ARG A 186 -10.02 10.77 19.49
C ARG A 186 -8.81 9.96 19.05
N ALA A 187 -7.61 10.25 19.56
CA ALA A 187 -6.40 9.49 19.28
C ALA A 187 -6.46 8.09 19.91
N ARG A 188 -7.00 7.95 21.14
CA ARG A 188 -7.29 6.64 21.73
C ARG A 188 -8.30 5.85 20.90
N LEU A 189 -9.32 6.52 20.38
CA LEU A 189 -10.33 5.88 19.52
C LEU A 189 -9.70 5.43 18.19
N ALA A 190 -8.83 6.24 17.57
CA ALA A 190 -8.11 5.89 16.34
C ALA A 190 -7.14 4.71 16.54
N ILE A 191 -6.42 4.66 17.66
CA ILE A 191 -5.54 3.54 18.01
C ILE A 191 -6.37 2.28 18.32
N SER A 192 -7.45 2.40 19.10
CA SER A 192 -8.32 1.27 19.44
C SER A 192 -9.06 0.71 18.22
N THR A 193 -9.44 1.55 17.26
CA THR A 193 -10.09 1.12 16.00
C THR A 193 -9.09 0.45 15.07
N THR A 194 -7.87 0.99 14.95
CA THR A 194 -6.79 0.36 14.16
C THR A 194 -6.36 -0.97 14.78
N LEU A 195 -6.20 -1.02 16.10
CA LEU A 195 -5.88 -2.24 16.84
C LEU A 195 -7.03 -3.26 16.74
N GLY A 196 -8.27 -2.80 16.82
CA GLY A 196 -9.47 -3.63 16.59
C GLY A 196 -9.50 -4.22 15.19
N ALA A 197 -9.17 -3.44 14.16
CA ALA A 197 -9.07 -3.91 12.78
C ALA A 197 -7.91 -4.90 12.57
N GLN A 198 -6.75 -4.66 13.19
CA GLN A 198 -5.61 -5.59 13.17
C GLN A 198 -5.94 -6.90 13.90
N HIS A 199 -6.59 -6.82 15.06
CA HIS A 199 -7.04 -7.98 15.82
C HIS A 199 -8.08 -8.79 15.02
N ALA A 200 -9.04 -8.13 14.37
CA ALA A 200 -9.99 -8.80 13.48
C ALA A 200 -9.29 -9.53 12.33
N THR A 201 -8.26 -8.91 11.74
CA THR A 201 -7.44 -9.53 10.68
C THR A 201 -6.65 -10.74 11.21
N PHE A 202 -6.08 -10.63 12.41
CA PHE A 202 -5.38 -11.74 13.06
C PHE A 202 -6.31 -12.90 13.39
N VAL A 203 -7.51 -12.63 13.92
CA VAL A 203 -8.54 -13.64 14.21
C VAL A 203 -9.02 -14.32 12.92
N ALA A 204 -9.21 -13.56 11.83
CA ALA A 204 -9.55 -14.11 10.53
C ALA A 204 -8.43 -15.03 9.98
N LEU A 205 -7.16 -14.65 10.16
CA LEU A 205 -6.02 -15.47 9.78
C LEU A 205 -5.91 -16.74 10.64
N ALA A 206 -6.13 -16.63 11.95
CA ALA A 206 -6.16 -17.77 12.87
C ALA A 206 -7.29 -18.75 12.50
N SER A 207 -8.47 -18.23 12.17
CA SER A 207 -9.61 -19.03 11.68
C SER A 207 -9.28 -19.75 10.38
N LYS A 208 -8.70 -19.06 9.40
CA LYS A 208 -8.23 -19.68 8.14
C LYS A 208 -7.15 -20.75 8.38
N THR A 209 -6.24 -20.50 9.32
CA THR A 209 -5.17 -21.46 9.69
C THR A 209 -5.76 -22.69 10.37
N ALA A 210 -6.73 -22.52 11.27
CA ALA A 210 -7.45 -23.62 11.90
C ALA A 210 -8.24 -24.45 10.88
N ALA A 211 -8.90 -23.80 9.92
CA ALA A 211 -9.59 -24.48 8.83
C ALA A 211 -8.62 -25.27 7.94
N LEU A 212 -7.49 -24.67 7.56
CA LEU A 212 -6.44 -25.36 6.79
C LEU A 212 -5.87 -26.55 7.56
N ASN A 213 -5.63 -26.41 8.86
CA ASN A 213 -5.18 -27.50 9.71
C ASN A 213 -6.23 -28.63 9.78
N ALA A 214 -7.52 -28.29 9.85
CA ALA A 214 -8.59 -29.29 9.81
C ALA A 214 -8.60 -30.08 8.48
N GLU A 215 -8.44 -29.40 7.33
CA GLU A 215 -8.31 -30.06 6.03
C GLU A 215 -7.05 -30.94 5.95
N LEU A 216 -5.92 -30.47 6.48
CA LEU A 216 -4.70 -31.26 6.58
C LEU A 216 -4.91 -32.53 7.40
N GLN A 217 -5.60 -32.45 8.54
CA GLN A 217 -5.93 -33.61 9.35
C GLN A 217 -6.85 -34.58 8.61
N LYS A 218 -7.82 -34.10 7.82
CA LYS A 218 -8.65 -34.96 6.95
C LYS A 218 -7.80 -35.73 5.94
N ILE A 219 -6.88 -35.03 5.27
CA ILE A 219 -5.97 -35.66 4.29
C ILE A 219 -5.09 -36.70 4.98
N LYS A 220 -4.53 -36.38 6.16
CA LYS A 220 -3.76 -37.34 6.96
C LYS A 220 -4.58 -38.58 7.30
N MET A 221 -5.81 -38.43 7.79
CA MET A 221 -6.69 -39.57 8.08
C MET A 221 -6.95 -40.43 6.85
N LEU A 222 -7.24 -39.80 5.71
CA LEU A 222 -7.53 -40.49 4.44
C LEU A 222 -6.30 -41.22 3.91
N TYR A 223 -5.13 -40.60 4.01
CA TYR A 223 -3.85 -41.24 3.72
C TYR A 223 -3.57 -42.41 4.65
N THR A 224 -3.75 -42.26 5.97
CA THR A 224 -3.56 -43.34 6.95
C THR A 224 -4.51 -44.51 6.68
N GLN A 225 -5.74 -44.25 6.24
CA GLN A 225 -6.70 -45.29 5.85
C GLN A 225 -6.24 -46.03 4.58
N LEU A 226 -5.82 -45.30 3.55
CA LEU A 226 -5.27 -45.90 2.32
C LEU A 226 -3.99 -46.69 2.60
N TRP A 227 -3.11 -46.15 3.45
CA TRP A 227 -1.89 -46.80 3.91
C TRP A 227 -2.20 -48.13 4.58
N ARG A 228 -3.15 -48.16 5.54
CA ARG A 228 -3.62 -49.37 6.21
C ARG A 228 -4.18 -50.40 5.22
N GLN A 229 -4.99 -49.95 4.26
CA GLN A 229 -5.56 -50.84 3.23
C GLN A 229 -4.49 -51.42 2.29
N LYS A 230 -3.43 -50.68 1.98
CA LYS A 230 -2.38 -51.10 1.06
C LYS A 230 -1.26 -51.92 1.72
N THR A 231 -0.93 -51.62 2.98
CA THR A 231 0.18 -52.26 3.70
C THR A 231 -0.28 -53.26 4.75
N GLY A 232 -1.56 -53.28 5.13
CA GLY A 232 -2.09 -54.09 6.25
C GLY A 232 -1.61 -53.63 7.64
N SER A 233 -0.78 -52.58 7.70
CA SER A 233 -0.17 -52.11 8.94
C SER A 233 -1.10 -51.14 9.68
N MET A 234 -1.46 -51.43 10.94
CA MET A 234 -2.27 -50.54 11.80
C MET A 234 -1.49 -49.32 12.30
N ARG A 235 -0.18 -49.27 12.05
CA ARG A 235 0.72 -48.20 12.47
C ARG A 235 0.35 -46.89 11.78
N ASP A 236 0.34 -45.80 12.55
CA ASP A 236 0.12 -44.48 11.98
C ASP A 236 1.39 -44.02 11.23
N PRO A 237 1.33 -43.80 9.91
CA PRO A 237 2.48 -43.36 9.13
C PRO A 237 2.97 -41.96 9.51
N PHE A 238 2.22 -41.20 10.32
CA PHE A 238 2.60 -39.87 10.81
C PHE A 238 3.07 -39.85 12.27
N ASN A 239 3.08 -40.98 12.98
CA ASN A 239 3.50 -41.03 14.38
C ASN A 239 5.02 -41.09 14.50
N GLU A 240 5.62 -40.03 15.05
CA GLU A 240 7.08 -39.86 15.13
C GLU A 240 7.76 -40.78 16.15
N LEU A 241 7.04 -41.25 17.17
CA LEU A 241 7.59 -42.04 18.28
C LEU A 241 7.99 -43.47 17.90
N ASP A 242 7.30 -44.08 16.93
CA ASP A 242 7.62 -45.44 16.48
C ASP A 242 8.73 -45.48 15.44
N ARG A 243 9.24 -44.32 15.01
CA ARG A 243 10.40 -44.23 14.12
C ARG A 243 11.66 -44.54 14.95
N GLY A 244 11.71 -45.76 15.48
CA GLY A 244 12.83 -46.30 16.21
C GLY A 244 14.11 -46.08 15.43
N SER A 245 15.19 -45.89 16.20
CA SER A 245 16.57 -45.60 15.81
C SER A 245 17.18 -46.52 14.73
N THR A 246 16.42 -47.44 14.14
CA THR A 246 16.89 -48.47 13.24
C THR A 246 15.92 -48.58 12.07
N ALA A 247 16.43 -48.10 10.94
CA ALA A 247 15.76 -47.99 9.67
C ALA A 247 15.55 -49.37 9.04
N GLU A 248 14.39 -49.98 9.26
CA GLU A 248 14.00 -51.19 8.53
C GLU A 248 12.48 -51.25 8.38
N PHE A 249 11.96 -50.74 7.26
CA PHE A 249 10.63 -51.08 6.74
C PHE A 249 10.80 -51.06 5.21
N GLY A 250 10.96 -52.18 4.51
CA GLY A 250 10.31 -53.47 4.70
C GLY A 250 9.22 -53.60 3.64
N LEU A 251 9.64 -53.86 2.39
CA LEU A 251 8.75 -54.21 1.27
C LEU A 251 9.33 -55.44 0.54
N GLU A 252 9.58 -56.50 1.31
CA GLU A 252 9.76 -57.91 0.91
C GLU A 252 8.47 -58.55 0.33
N SER A 253 7.40 -57.79 0.08
CA SER A 253 6.08 -58.36 -0.24
C SER A 253 5.53 -58.03 -1.63
N ILE A 254 6.35 -57.50 -2.56
CA ILE A 254 5.95 -57.34 -3.97
C ILE A 254 6.95 -58.04 -4.89
N ARG A 255 6.76 -59.36 -5.05
CA ARG A 255 7.22 -60.31 -6.12
C ARG A 255 7.69 -61.62 -5.45
N ALA A 256 7.09 -62.82 -5.61
CA ALA A 256 6.50 -63.42 -6.81
C ALA A 256 7.36 -63.21 -8.06
#